data_AF-A0A6S8C5J3-F1
#
_entry.id   AF-A0A6S8C5J3-F1
#
_cell.length_a   1.000
_cell.length_b   1.000
_cell.length_c   1.000
_cell.angle_alpha   90.00
_cell.angle_beta   90.00
_cell.angle_gamma   90.00
#
_symmetry.space_group_name_H-M   'P 1'
#
loop_
_entity.id
_entity.type
_entity.pdbx_description
1 polymer ?
#
loop_
_entity_poly.entity_id
_entity_poly.type
_entity_poly.pdbx_seq_one_letter_code
_entity_poly.pdbx_strand_id
1 'polypeptide(L)'
;GNDKKNKDENHLKHNEHDQDREHHHDHKDCSGKGCEHEDHDHNHSNGHDHEHDRLIGSISITYEGSVALFKLDNFFAAIMNEFGDQLYRYKGVISVAGRDQPFVFNGVHMNFEGSFISNWAEKEPRISRFCLIGRELDRKFVEERFDECKTKDLRFKVGDAVQVNVDDQFVSGKVDCIWDEDCTYRIKLDIPDEDGDVVWAPDDTDQYIRSFSSRPNDSAMDAPVAKKHKVN
;
A
#
# COMPACT_ATOMS: atom_id res chain seq x y z
N GLY A 1 -4.06 -53.84 38.69
CA GLY A 1 -5.45 -54.18 39.02
C GLY A 1 -6.36 -53.40 38.11
N ASN A 2 -7.03 -54.14 37.22
CA ASN A 2 -8.24 -53.84 36.46
C ASN A 2 -8.29 -52.57 35.60
N ASP A 3 -8.42 -52.63 34.27
CA ASP A 3 -9.44 -53.27 33.41
C ASP A 3 -10.68 -52.40 33.14
N LYS A 4 -11.09 -52.45 31.86
CA LYS A 4 -12.36 -52.08 31.19
C LYS A 4 -12.37 -50.69 30.53
N LYS A 5 -12.35 -50.54 29.19
CA LYS A 5 -13.25 -51.01 28.10
C LYS A 5 -14.72 -50.59 28.25
N ASN A 6 -15.17 -49.70 27.36
CA ASN A 6 -16.34 -49.78 26.45
C ASN A 6 -16.38 -48.46 25.65
N LYS A 7 -16.21 -48.40 24.31
CA LYS A 7 -17.06 -48.87 23.19
C LYS A 7 -18.52 -48.40 23.28
N ASP A 8 -18.93 -47.66 22.25
CA ASP A 8 -20.18 -47.70 21.45
C ASP A 8 -20.18 -46.41 20.58
N GLU A 9 -19.76 -46.41 19.30
CA GLU A 9 -20.45 -46.80 18.06
C GLU A 9 -21.72 -46.00 17.68
N ASN A 10 -21.80 -45.66 16.36
CA ASN A 10 -22.88 -45.04 15.56
C ASN A 10 -22.99 -43.49 15.57
N HIS A 11 -23.16 -42.78 14.46
CA HIS A 11 -23.62 -43.15 13.11
C HIS A 11 -23.24 -42.05 12.08
N LEU A 12 -23.16 -42.46 10.82
CA LEU A 12 -22.92 -41.71 9.57
C LEU A 12 -23.85 -40.48 9.40
N LYS A 13 -23.53 -39.43 8.61
CA LYS A 13 -23.52 -39.43 7.12
C LYS A 13 -22.85 -38.18 6.51
N HIS A 14 -22.18 -38.43 5.38
CA HIS A 14 -21.68 -37.47 4.38
C HIS A 14 -22.82 -36.71 3.69
N ASN A 15 -22.51 -35.53 3.13
CA ASN A 15 -22.94 -35.13 1.78
C ASN A 15 -22.15 -33.89 1.32
N GLU A 16 -21.05 -34.14 0.63
CA GLU A 16 -20.53 -33.28 -0.43
C GLU A 16 -21.51 -33.41 -1.62
N HIS A 17 -21.91 -32.27 -2.20
CA HIS A 17 -22.68 -32.24 -3.44
C HIS A 17 -21.78 -31.69 -4.54
N ASP A 18 -21.00 -32.59 -5.13
CA ASP A 18 -20.62 -32.52 -6.54
C ASP A 18 -21.89 -32.73 -7.37
N GLN A 19 -22.19 -31.81 -8.27
CA GLN A 19 -23.22 -32.00 -9.29
C GLN A 19 -22.56 -32.25 -10.63
N ASP A 20 -22.00 -33.45 -10.77
CA ASP A 20 -21.77 -34.07 -12.07
C ASP A 20 -23.14 -34.44 -12.67
N ARG A 21 -23.52 -33.72 -13.74
CA ARG A 21 -24.70 -34.04 -14.54
C ARG A 21 -24.37 -35.23 -15.44
N GLU A 22 -24.91 -36.38 -15.08
CA GLU A 22 -24.93 -37.60 -15.89
C GLU A 22 -25.72 -37.37 -17.19
N HIS A 23 -25.03 -37.42 -18.33
CA HIS A 23 -25.66 -37.55 -19.64
C HIS A 23 -25.87 -39.04 -19.93
N HIS A 24 -27.12 -39.48 -19.82
CA HIS A 24 -27.59 -40.79 -20.29
C HIS A 24 -27.35 -40.94 -21.80
N HIS A 25 -26.53 -41.91 -22.19
CA HIS A 25 -26.62 -42.54 -23.51
C HIS A 25 -26.70 -44.06 -23.35
N ASP A 26 -27.91 -44.55 -23.55
CA ASP A 26 -28.30 -45.95 -23.54
C ASP A 26 -27.74 -46.62 -24.81
N HIS A 27 -26.67 -47.41 -24.68
CA HIS A 27 -26.19 -48.28 -25.76
C HIS A 27 -26.44 -49.74 -25.40
N LYS A 28 -27.61 -50.16 -25.85
CA LYS A 28 -28.12 -51.52 -25.90
C LYS A 28 -27.17 -52.45 -26.68
N ASP A 29 -27.01 -53.66 -26.18
CA ASP A 29 -26.19 -54.75 -26.71
C ASP A 29 -26.20 -54.89 -28.24
N CYS A 30 -25.02 -55.02 -28.85
CA CYS A 30 -24.88 -55.54 -30.22
C CYS A 30 -23.85 -56.67 -30.26
N SER A 31 -24.32 -57.89 -30.00
CA SER A 31 -23.60 -59.13 -30.32
C SER A 31 -23.90 -59.52 -31.77
N GLY A 32 -23.10 -59.03 -32.72
CA GLY A 32 -23.24 -59.38 -34.14
C GLY A 32 -21.99 -59.04 -34.94
N LYS A 33 -21.49 -60.01 -35.72
CA LYS A 33 -20.37 -59.81 -36.66
C LYS A 33 -20.78 -58.82 -37.76
N GLY A 34 -20.10 -57.68 -37.83
CA GLY A 34 -20.08 -56.79 -38.99
C GLY A 34 -20.97 -55.56 -38.85
N CYS A 35 -20.48 -54.51 -38.20
CA CYS A 35 -21.02 -53.16 -38.31
C CYS A 35 -19.85 -52.17 -38.45
N GLU A 36 -19.67 -51.61 -39.64
CA GLU A 36 -18.79 -50.47 -39.91
C GLU A 36 -19.52 -49.21 -39.42
N HIS A 37 -19.00 -48.59 -38.37
CA HIS A 37 -19.46 -47.28 -37.91
C HIS A 37 -18.29 -46.31 -38.03
N GLU A 38 -18.46 -45.29 -38.87
CA GLU A 38 -17.53 -44.18 -39.02
C GLU A 38 -17.46 -43.39 -37.70
N ASP A 39 -16.26 -43.27 -37.15
CA ASP A 39 -15.95 -42.47 -35.96
C ASP A 39 -16.22 -41.00 -36.25
N HIS A 40 -17.38 -40.49 -35.80
CA HIS A 40 -17.61 -39.06 -35.71
C HIS A 40 -16.96 -38.52 -34.42
N ASP A 41 -15.72 -38.08 -34.59
CA ASP A 41 -14.94 -37.34 -33.60
C ASP A 41 -15.59 -35.96 -33.35
N HIS A 42 -16.49 -35.89 -32.38
CA HIS A 42 -17.02 -34.61 -31.89
C HIS A 42 -15.97 -33.95 -31.00
N ASN A 43 -14.97 -33.33 -31.63
CA ASN A 43 -14.10 -32.34 -31.00
C ASN A 43 -14.95 -31.10 -30.64
N HIS A 44 -15.62 -31.15 -29.49
CA HIS A 44 -16.08 -29.95 -28.80
C HIS A 44 -14.85 -29.27 -28.19
N SER A 45 -14.07 -28.61 -29.03
CA SER A 45 -13.27 -27.47 -28.61
C SER A 45 -14.24 -26.41 -28.15
N ASN A 46 -14.63 -26.47 -26.88
CA ASN A 46 -15.09 -25.30 -26.14
C ASN A 46 -13.91 -24.33 -26.14
N GLY A 47 -13.80 -23.58 -27.24
CA GLY A 47 -13.08 -22.33 -27.25
C GLY A 47 -13.76 -21.45 -26.23
N HIS A 48 -13.30 -21.53 -24.99
CA HIS A 48 -13.37 -20.43 -24.05
C HIS A 48 -12.59 -19.31 -24.72
N ASP A 49 -13.27 -18.60 -25.61
CA ASP A 49 -12.85 -17.30 -26.09
C ASP A 49 -12.73 -16.47 -24.82
N HIS A 50 -11.50 -16.32 -24.34
CA HIS A 50 -11.18 -15.37 -23.30
C HIS A 50 -11.46 -14.02 -23.95
N GLU A 51 -12.69 -13.54 -23.86
CA GLU A 51 -12.96 -12.11 -23.92
C GLU A 51 -12.17 -11.50 -22.77
N HIS A 52 -10.91 -11.18 -23.05
CA HIS A 52 -10.23 -10.13 -22.36
C HIS A 52 -11.09 -8.91 -22.62
N ASP A 53 -11.91 -8.54 -21.62
CA ASP A 53 -12.49 -7.21 -21.58
C ASP A 53 -11.32 -6.25 -21.79
N ARG A 54 -11.24 -5.68 -23.00
CA ARG A 54 -10.08 -4.91 -23.48
C ARG A 54 -9.82 -3.66 -22.62
N LEU A 55 -10.75 -3.35 -21.73
CA LEU A 55 -10.70 -2.23 -20.80
C LEU A 55 -9.98 -2.57 -19.49
N ILE A 56 -9.82 -3.86 -19.16
CA ILE A 56 -9.07 -4.30 -17.98
C ILE A 56 -7.57 -4.30 -18.31
N GLY A 57 -6.83 -3.44 -17.63
CA GLY A 57 -5.39 -3.29 -17.76
C GLY A 57 -4.64 -3.58 -16.46
N SER A 58 -3.31 -3.56 -16.56
CA SER A 58 -2.45 -3.54 -15.39
C SER A 58 -1.36 -2.48 -15.54
N ILE A 59 -1.05 -1.82 -14.43
CA ILE A 59 0.06 -0.88 -14.33
C ILE A 59 1.07 -1.50 -13.39
N SER A 60 2.31 -1.67 -13.87
CA SER A 60 3.43 -2.14 -13.06
C SER A 60 4.49 -1.05 -12.98
N ILE A 61 4.93 -0.74 -11.77
CA ILE A 61 6.00 0.22 -11.50
C ILE A 61 7.14 -0.50 -10.80
N THR A 62 8.37 -0.20 -11.21
CA THR A 62 9.60 -0.67 -10.57
C THR A 62 10.50 0.53 -10.38
N TYR A 63 11.05 0.66 -9.18
CA TYR A 63 11.92 1.75 -8.78
C TYR A 63 13.03 1.21 -7.87
N GLU A 64 14.26 1.48 -8.23
CA GLU A 64 15.42 1.20 -7.40
C GLU A 64 15.68 2.39 -6.48
N GLY A 65 15.45 2.18 -5.18
CA GLY A 65 15.48 3.23 -4.18
C GLY A 65 14.35 3.10 -3.15
N SER A 66 14.41 3.97 -2.15
CA SER A 66 13.47 4.01 -1.04
C SER A 66 12.43 5.10 -1.20
N VAL A 67 11.30 4.92 -0.54
CA VAL A 67 10.22 5.91 -0.44
C VAL A 67 9.96 6.29 1.02
N ALA A 68 9.37 7.45 1.24
CA ALA A 68 8.88 7.86 2.56
C ALA A 68 7.54 7.18 2.85
N LEU A 69 7.39 6.52 4.01
CA LEU A 69 6.15 5.79 4.36
C LEU A 69 4.94 6.72 4.42
N PHE A 70 5.08 7.88 5.07
CA PHE A 70 4.02 8.88 5.14
C PHE A 70 3.48 9.31 3.75
N LYS A 71 4.36 9.42 2.75
CA LYS A 71 3.94 9.75 1.38
C LYS A 71 3.27 8.57 0.69
N LEU A 72 3.70 7.35 1.00
CA LEU A 72 3.09 6.14 0.48
C LEU A 72 1.64 6.01 0.93
N ASP A 73 1.32 6.38 2.17
CA ASP A 73 -0.07 6.41 2.67
C ASP A 73 -0.92 7.42 1.88
N ASN A 74 -0.39 8.62 1.64
CA ASN A 74 -1.04 9.64 0.81
C ASN A 74 -1.20 9.19 -0.65
N PHE A 75 -0.26 8.40 -1.17
CA PHE A 75 -0.37 7.78 -2.48
C PHE A 75 -1.53 6.78 -2.52
N PHE A 76 -1.63 5.86 -1.56
CA PHE A 76 -2.75 4.91 -1.53
C PHE A 76 -4.10 5.60 -1.36
N ALA A 77 -4.18 6.63 -0.51
CA ALA A 77 -5.40 7.43 -0.37
C ALA A 77 -5.81 8.07 -1.71
N ALA A 78 -4.85 8.61 -2.47
CA ALA A 78 -5.11 9.18 -3.79
C ALA A 78 -5.55 8.12 -4.82
N ILE A 79 -4.91 6.94 -4.83
CA ILE A 79 -5.28 5.82 -5.71
C ILE A 79 -6.69 5.32 -5.41
N MET A 80 -7.05 5.20 -4.14
CA MET A 80 -8.40 4.76 -3.72
C MET A 80 -9.47 5.80 -4.06
N ASN A 81 -9.14 7.09 -3.93
CA ASN A 81 -10.06 8.17 -4.29
C ASN A 81 -10.32 8.20 -5.81
N GLU A 82 -9.26 8.08 -6.62
CA GLU A 82 -9.35 8.17 -8.07
C GLU A 82 -9.92 6.90 -8.72
N PHE A 83 -9.48 5.72 -8.26
CA PHE A 83 -9.74 4.44 -8.92
C PHE A 83 -10.50 3.41 -8.08
N GLY A 84 -11.08 3.77 -6.92
CA GLY A 84 -11.67 2.80 -5.97
C GLY A 84 -12.55 1.70 -6.62
N ASP A 85 -13.56 2.08 -7.40
CA ASP A 85 -14.46 1.13 -8.08
C ASP A 85 -13.81 0.42 -9.29
N GLN A 86 -12.74 1.01 -9.82
CA GLN A 86 -12.03 0.54 -11.00
C GLN A 86 -10.85 -0.37 -10.64
N LEU A 87 -10.42 -0.37 -9.38
CA LEU A 87 -9.28 -1.11 -8.87
C LEU A 87 -9.74 -2.49 -8.39
N TYR A 88 -9.26 -3.55 -9.05
CA TYR A 88 -9.68 -4.92 -8.74
C TYR A 88 -8.70 -5.59 -7.80
N ARG A 89 -7.40 -5.45 -8.08
CA ARG A 89 -6.35 -6.06 -7.28
C ARG A 89 -5.08 -5.25 -7.35
N TYR A 90 -4.36 -5.21 -6.24
CA TYR A 90 -3.03 -4.63 -6.22
C TYR A 90 -2.14 -5.38 -5.24
N LYS A 91 -0.84 -5.32 -5.51
CA LYS A 91 0.19 -5.89 -4.64
C LYS A 91 1.52 -5.21 -4.88
N GLY A 92 2.34 -5.15 -3.85
CA GLY A 92 3.68 -4.63 -4.00
C GLY A 92 4.59 -4.94 -2.83
N VAL A 93 5.87 -4.71 -3.09
CA VAL A 93 6.96 -4.75 -2.13
C VAL A 93 7.69 -3.42 -2.28
N ILE A 94 7.81 -2.67 -1.20
CA ILE A 94 8.33 -1.32 -1.20
C ILE A 94 9.52 -1.23 -0.25
N SER A 95 10.59 -0.59 -0.72
CA SER A 95 11.69 -0.20 0.15
C SER A 95 11.33 1.11 0.84
N VAL A 96 11.27 1.08 2.17
CA VAL A 96 10.96 2.26 2.99
C VAL A 96 12.27 2.83 3.54
N ALA A 97 12.41 4.16 3.50
CA ALA A 97 13.59 4.81 4.04
C ALA A 97 13.66 4.69 5.57
N GLY A 98 14.86 4.45 6.09
CA GLY A 98 15.08 4.20 7.53
C GLY A 98 14.77 2.78 8.01
N ARG A 99 14.27 1.89 7.14
CA ARG A 99 13.96 0.51 7.50
C ARG A 99 14.76 -0.52 6.72
N ASP A 100 15.16 -1.58 7.43
CA ASP A 100 15.77 -2.78 6.83
C ASP A 100 14.76 -3.83 6.42
N GLN A 101 13.47 -3.60 6.70
CA GLN A 101 12.38 -4.49 6.32
C GLN A 101 11.68 -3.96 5.07
N PRO A 102 11.36 -4.81 4.08
CA PRO A 102 10.43 -4.46 3.02
C PRO A 102 9.04 -4.22 3.59
N PHE A 103 8.35 -3.21 3.09
CA PHE A 103 6.91 -3.07 3.29
C PHE A 103 6.19 -3.84 2.17
N VAL A 104 5.47 -4.89 2.54
CA VAL A 104 4.68 -5.69 1.59
C VAL A 104 3.22 -5.33 1.77
N PHE A 105 2.55 -5.04 0.66
CA PHE A 105 1.13 -4.77 0.67
C PHE A 105 0.41 -5.58 -0.40
N ASN A 106 -0.86 -5.84 -0.15
CA ASN A 106 -1.77 -6.45 -1.09
C ASN A 106 -3.18 -5.97 -0.82
N GLY A 107 -4.04 -6.04 -1.84
CA GLY A 107 -5.44 -5.73 -1.65
C GLY A 107 -6.30 -6.12 -2.83
N VAL A 108 -7.60 -6.22 -2.53
CA VAL A 108 -8.66 -6.58 -3.46
C VAL A 108 -9.76 -5.56 -3.28
N HIS A 109 -10.09 -4.85 -4.36
CA HIS A 109 -11.04 -3.73 -4.28
C HIS A 109 -10.61 -2.72 -3.20
N MET A 110 -11.46 -2.42 -2.23
CA MET A 110 -11.20 -1.46 -1.15
C MET A 110 -10.47 -2.07 0.05
N ASN A 111 -10.22 -3.39 0.07
CA ASN A 111 -9.55 -4.05 1.18
C ASN A 111 -8.03 -3.94 1.00
N PHE A 112 -7.39 -3.17 1.87
CA PHE A 112 -5.95 -2.99 1.92
C PHE A 112 -5.34 -3.76 3.11
N GLU A 113 -4.27 -4.50 2.85
CA GLU A 113 -3.44 -5.14 3.87
C GLU A 113 -1.97 -4.82 3.61
N GLY A 114 -1.27 -4.29 4.62
CA GLY A 114 0.14 -3.94 4.53
C GLY A 114 0.89 -4.31 5.81
N SER A 115 2.12 -4.81 5.66
CA SER A 115 2.97 -5.15 6.80
C SER A 115 4.45 -5.16 6.44
N PHE A 116 5.30 -4.96 7.44
CA PHE A 116 6.74 -5.19 7.31
C PHE A 116 7.05 -6.68 7.49
N ILE A 117 7.88 -7.22 6.60
CA ILE A 117 8.31 -8.63 6.65
C ILE A 117 9.76 -8.73 7.13
N SER A 118 10.36 -9.92 7.07
CA SER A 118 11.77 -10.12 7.43
C SER A 118 12.71 -9.18 6.68
N ASN A 119 13.83 -8.84 7.32
CA ASN A 119 14.80 -7.90 6.77
C ASN A 119 15.28 -8.33 5.37
N TRP A 120 15.59 -7.33 4.55
CA TRP A 120 16.35 -7.51 3.31
C TRP A 120 17.68 -8.25 3.60
N ALA A 121 18.14 -9.09 2.67
CA ALA A 121 19.47 -9.65 2.81
C ALA A 121 20.55 -8.56 2.67
N GLU A 122 21.71 -8.76 3.28
CA GLU A 122 22.78 -7.73 3.43
C GLU A 122 23.22 -7.07 2.10
N LYS A 123 23.14 -7.81 0.98
CA LYS A 123 23.53 -7.36 -0.35
C LYS A 123 22.37 -7.33 -1.35
N GLU A 124 21.14 -7.44 -0.86
CA GLU A 124 19.96 -7.42 -1.71
C GLU A 124 19.66 -5.98 -2.17
N PRO A 125 19.46 -5.75 -3.48
CA PRO A 125 19.14 -4.42 -3.96
C PRO A 125 17.77 -4.00 -3.44
N ARG A 126 17.70 -2.77 -2.91
CA ARG A 126 16.48 -2.16 -2.40
C ARG A 126 15.59 -1.70 -3.57
N ILE A 127 14.76 -2.61 -4.06
CA ILE A 127 13.90 -2.39 -5.23
C ILE A 127 12.43 -2.40 -4.80
N SER A 128 11.79 -1.25 -4.97
CA SER A 128 10.35 -1.08 -4.85
C SER A 128 9.67 -1.54 -6.14
N ARG A 129 8.67 -2.42 -6.03
CA ARG A 129 7.90 -2.91 -7.17
C ARG A 129 6.45 -3.14 -6.77
N PHE A 130 5.52 -2.73 -7.62
CA PHE A 130 4.10 -3.02 -7.41
C PHE A 130 3.34 -3.11 -8.72
N CYS A 131 2.16 -3.73 -8.64
CA CYS A 131 1.23 -3.85 -9.75
C CYS A 131 -0.17 -3.48 -9.28
N LEU A 132 -0.86 -2.67 -10.08
CA LEU A 132 -2.28 -2.37 -9.97
C LEU A 132 -3.01 -3.03 -11.13
N ILE A 133 -4.16 -3.64 -10.89
CA ILE A 133 -5.00 -4.30 -11.89
C ILE A 133 -6.39 -3.70 -11.77
N GLY A 134 -6.93 -3.21 -12.87
CA GLY A 134 -8.20 -2.51 -12.88
C GLY A 134 -8.62 -2.09 -14.28
N ARG A 135 -9.77 -1.43 -14.36
CA ARG A 135 -10.31 -0.91 -15.62
C ARG A 135 -9.90 0.55 -15.81
N GLU A 136 -9.53 0.94 -17.03
CA GLU A 136 -9.31 2.36 -17.41
C GLU A 136 -8.34 3.16 -16.50
N LEU A 137 -7.39 2.48 -15.86
CA LEU A 137 -6.43 3.12 -14.95
C LEU A 137 -5.50 4.09 -15.70
N ASP A 138 -5.34 5.31 -15.18
CA ASP A 138 -4.40 6.29 -15.72
C ASP A 138 -2.98 6.02 -15.21
N ARG A 139 -2.14 5.43 -16.08
CA ARG A 139 -0.72 5.16 -15.79
C ARG A 139 0.04 6.41 -15.41
N LYS A 140 -0.20 7.54 -16.08
CA LYS A 140 0.55 8.77 -15.85
C LYS A 140 0.24 9.32 -14.46
N PHE A 141 -1.03 9.32 -14.07
CA PHE A 141 -1.43 9.68 -12.71
C PHE A 141 -0.72 8.79 -11.66
N VAL A 142 -0.74 7.47 -11.84
CA VAL A 142 -0.08 6.54 -10.89
C VAL A 142 1.43 6.81 -10.80
N GLU A 143 2.10 7.03 -11.93
CA GLU A 143 3.54 7.33 -11.97
C GLU A 143 3.86 8.68 -11.29
N GLU A 144 3.10 9.74 -11.58
CA GLU A 144 3.27 11.06 -10.96
C GLU A 144 3.08 11.02 -9.44
N ARG A 145 2.01 10.36 -8.97
CA ARG A 145 1.73 10.22 -7.53
C ARG A 145 2.79 9.36 -6.82
N PHE A 146 3.28 8.30 -7.47
CA PHE A 146 4.35 7.48 -6.89
C PHE A 146 5.70 8.22 -6.85
N ASP A 147 5.97 9.06 -7.84
CA ASP A 147 7.19 9.86 -7.90
C ASP A 147 7.32 10.85 -6.73
N GLU A 148 6.20 11.34 -6.20
CA GLU A 148 6.18 12.17 -5.00
C GLU A 148 6.68 11.41 -3.76
N CYS A 149 6.49 10.09 -3.71
CA CYS A 149 6.88 9.25 -2.58
C CYS A 149 8.38 9.00 -2.50
N LYS A 150 9.08 9.09 -3.63
CA LYS A 150 10.52 8.82 -3.74
C LYS A 150 11.30 9.72 -2.80
N THR A 151 12.22 9.13 -2.04
CA THR A 151 13.10 9.93 -1.18
C THR A 151 14.02 10.80 -2.02
N LYS A 152 14.10 12.08 -1.66
CA LYS A 152 15.02 13.06 -2.27
C LYS A 152 16.06 13.46 -1.24
N ASP A 153 17.02 14.27 -1.66
CA ASP A 153 17.97 14.88 -0.72
C ASP A 153 17.23 15.76 0.29
N LEU A 154 17.35 15.40 1.56
CA LEU A 154 16.76 16.10 2.68
C LEU A 154 17.39 17.50 2.87
N ARG A 155 16.54 18.51 3.07
CA ARG A 155 16.92 19.92 3.26
C ARG A 155 17.74 20.14 4.53
N PHE A 156 17.45 19.40 5.59
CA PHE A 156 18.11 19.52 6.89
C PHE A 156 18.92 18.26 7.20
N LYS A 157 20.05 18.43 7.89
CA LYS A 157 20.92 17.36 8.36
C LYS A 157 20.83 17.23 9.88
N VAL A 158 21.28 16.09 10.39
CA VAL A 158 21.40 15.86 11.83
C VAL A 158 22.26 16.95 12.44
N GLY A 159 21.72 17.61 13.44
CA GLY A 159 22.34 18.71 14.15
C GLY A 159 21.95 20.10 13.66
N ASP A 160 21.18 20.22 12.57
CA ASP A 160 20.69 21.52 12.12
C ASP A 160 19.63 22.06 13.07
N ALA A 161 19.71 23.36 13.34
CA ALA A 161 18.69 24.08 14.07
C ALA A 161 17.50 24.36 13.14
N VAL A 162 16.31 23.93 13.55
CA VAL A 162 15.07 24.02 12.79
C VAL A 162 13.92 24.54 13.64
N GLN A 163 12.84 24.95 12.98
CA GLN A 163 11.54 25.11 13.63
C GLN A 163 10.62 23.98 13.16
N VAL A 164 9.95 23.32 14.10
CA VAL A 164 9.03 22.22 13.86
C VAL A 164 7.63 22.62 14.30
N ASN A 165 6.63 22.24 13.51
CA ASN A 165 5.23 22.51 13.81
C ASN A 165 4.71 21.49 14.84
N VAL A 166 4.26 21.99 15.98
CA VAL A 166 3.62 21.24 17.06
C VAL A 166 2.28 21.93 17.34
N ASP A 167 1.17 21.26 17.06
CA ASP A 167 -0.20 21.78 17.28
C ASP A 167 -0.41 23.22 16.74
N ASP A 168 -0.07 23.42 15.46
CA ASP A 168 -0.14 24.71 14.74
C ASP A 168 0.81 25.81 15.27
N GLN A 169 1.78 25.45 16.11
CA GLN A 169 2.79 26.36 16.63
C GLN A 169 4.20 25.88 16.28
N PHE A 170 5.02 26.78 15.72
CA PHE A 170 6.40 26.47 15.41
C PHE A 170 7.30 26.64 16.62
N VAL A 171 7.87 25.54 17.10
CA VAL A 171 8.80 25.49 18.22
C VAL A 171 10.22 25.27 17.70
N SER A 172 11.19 25.91 18.34
CA SER A 172 12.61 25.74 18.03
C SER A 172 13.11 24.38 18.49
N GLY A 173 13.94 23.75 17.67
CA GLY A 173 14.60 22.50 18.02
C GLY A 173 15.80 22.22 17.13
N LYS A 174 16.37 21.04 17.32
CA LYS A 174 17.52 20.54 16.57
C LYS A 174 17.21 19.16 16.01
N VAL A 175 17.53 18.93 14.74
CA VAL A 175 17.38 17.61 14.12
C VAL A 175 18.28 16.63 14.85
N ASP A 176 17.68 15.61 15.44
CA ASP A 176 18.36 14.57 16.21
C ASP A 176 18.66 13.36 15.33
N CYS A 177 17.70 12.94 14.50
CA CYS A 177 17.92 11.91 13.49
C CYS A 177 17.03 12.11 12.26
N ILE A 178 17.37 11.38 11.19
CA ILE A 178 16.60 11.30 9.94
C ILE A 178 16.08 9.88 9.78
N TRP A 179 14.91 9.74 9.17
CA TRP A 179 14.24 8.45 8.90
C TRP A 179 14.04 7.61 10.16
N ASP A 180 13.28 8.15 11.12
CA ASP A 180 13.02 7.56 12.44
C ASP A 180 11.53 7.39 12.66
N GLU A 181 11.11 6.23 13.17
CA GLU A 181 9.69 5.88 13.39
C GLU A 181 8.80 6.27 12.19
N ASP A 182 9.23 5.90 10.98
CA ASP A 182 8.55 6.18 9.70
C ASP A 182 8.42 7.65 9.30
N CYS A 183 8.97 8.54 10.11
CA CYS A 183 9.00 9.98 9.87
C CYS A 183 10.33 10.42 9.26
N THR A 184 10.30 11.52 8.53
CA THR A 184 11.49 12.03 7.84
C THR A 184 12.53 12.58 8.83
N TYR A 185 12.08 13.26 9.89
CA TYR A 185 12.96 13.82 10.92
C TYR A 185 12.44 13.54 12.33
N ARG A 186 13.36 13.29 13.26
CA ARG A 186 13.12 13.48 14.70
C ARG A 186 13.83 14.75 15.13
N ILE A 187 13.13 15.61 15.86
CA ILE A 187 13.62 16.90 16.32
C ILE A 187 13.58 16.89 17.84
N LYS A 188 14.71 17.21 18.49
CA LYS A 188 14.78 17.48 19.91
C LYS A 188 14.44 18.97 20.14
N LEU A 189 13.42 19.25 20.93
CA LEU A 189 12.97 20.62 21.19
C LEU A 189 13.95 21.36 22.11
N ASP A 190 14.07 22.68 21.90
CA ASP A 190 14.87 23.59 22.73
C ASP A 190 13.95 24.29 23.75
N ILE A 191 13.39 23.50 24.67
CA ILE A 191 12.52 24.00 25.73
C ILE A 191 13.35 24.19 27.00
N PRO A 192 13.42 25.40 27.57
CA PRO A 192 14.07 25.61 28.86
C PRO A 192 13.29 24.83 29.93
N ASP A 193 14.02 24.03 30.72
CA ASP A 193 13.56 23.20 31.85
C ASP A 193 13.07 21.76 31.54
N GLU A 194 12.92 21.36 30.27
CA GLU A 194 12.66 19.95 29.91
C GLU A 194 13.67 19.44 28.87
N ASP A 195 14.71 18.75 29.37
CA ASP A 195 15.72 18.08 28.54
C ASP A 195 15.15 16.74 28.05
N GLY A 196 14.28 16.73 27.05
CA GLY A 196 13.70 15.44 26.63
C GLY A 196 12.63 15.43 25.56
N ASP A 197 11.94 16.54 25.28
CA ASP A 197 10.83 16.48 24.33
C ASP A 197 11.32 16.28 22.90
N VAL A 198 10.89 15.18 22.30
CA VAL A 198 11.13 14.82 20.91
C VAL A 198 9.83 14.90 20.14
N VAL A 199 9.93 15.43 18.93
CA VAL A 199 8.81 15.49 17.99
C VAL A 199 9.23 14.94 16.65
N TRP A 200 8.29 14.36 15.93
CA TRP A 200 8.53 13.76 14.63
C TRP A 200 7.89 14.60 13.54
N ALA A 201 8.67 14.96 12.54
CA ALA A 201 8.18 15.59 11.32
C ALA A 201 8.04 14.51 10.24
N PRO A 202 6.81 14.18 9.79
CA PRO A 202 6.59 13.07 8.86
C PRO A 202 7.15 13.35 7.47
N ASP A 203 7.21 14.61 7.04
CA ASP A 203 7.72 15.00 5.73
C ASP A 203 8.60 16.26 5.78
N ASP A 204 9.47 16.41 4.79
CA ASP A 204 10.33 17.57 4.58
C ASP A 204 9.61 18.71 3.83
N THR A 205 8.59 19.25 4.47
CA THR A 205 7.79 20.36 3.96
C THR A 205 7.63 21.44 5.02
N ASP A 206 7.45 22.70 4.60
CA ASP A 206 7.36 23.85 5.52
C ASP A 206 6.15 23.79 6.46
N GLN A 207 5.17 22.92 6.18
CA GLN A 207 4.07 22.60 7.10
C GLN A 207 4.52 21.85 8.35
N TYR A 208 5.62 21.09 8.28
CA TYR A 208 6.15 20.30 9.39
C TYR A 208 7.46 20.86 9.92
N ILE A 209 8.37 21.27 9.03
CA ILE A 209 9.74 21.67 9.40
C ILE A 209 10.25 22.77 8.48
N ARG A 210 10.87 23.80 9.07
CA ARG A 210 11.43 24.95 8.34
C ARG A 210 12.72 25.48 8.99
N SER A 211 13.46 26.26 8.22
CA SER A 211 14.66 26.96 8.71
C SER A 211 14.29 28.20 9.54
N PHE A 212 15.25 28.71 10.32
CA PHE A 212 15.11 29.97 11.08
C PHE A 212 15.05 31.25 10.22
N SER A 213 15.05 31.12 8.89
CA SER A 213 14.98 32.25 7.96
C SER A 213 13.78 32.14 7.03
N SER A 214 12.66 32.72 7.46
CA SER A 214 11.97 33.76 6.70
C SER A 214 10.98 34.45 7.63
N ARG A 215 11.08 35.79 7.75
CA ARG A 215 9.92 36.57 8.18
C ARG A 215 8.77 36.20 7.22
N PRO A 216 7.54 35.97 7.70
CA PRO A 216 6.42 35.87 6.79
C PRO A 216 6.40 37.17 5.99
N ASN A 217 6.34 37.03 4.66
CA ASN A 217 6.32 38.14 3.73
C ASN A 217 5.23 39.13 4.15
N ASP A 218 5.62 40.40 4.38
CA ASP A 218 4.73 41.56 4.45
C ASP A 218 3.99 41.66 3.11
N SER A 219 2.90 40.93 2.95
CA SER A 219 2.02 40.95 1.78
C SER A 219 0.62 40.46 2.13
N ALA A 220 0.06 41.01 3.20
CA ALA A 220 -1.38 41.15 3.34
C ALA A 220 -1.66 42.60 3.74
N MET A 221 -1.79 43.44 2.72
CA MET A 221 -2.50 44.71 2.83
C MET A 221 -3.91 44.41 3.33
N ASP A 222 -4.17 44.71 4.60
CA ASP A 222 -5.41 45.33 5.05
C ASP A 222 -5.25 45.77 6.50
N ALA A 223 -4.66 46.96 6.67
CA ALA A 223 -4.97 47.78 7.83
C ALA A 223 -6.37 48.36 7.64
N PRO A 224 -7.23 48.30 8.66
CA PRO A 224 -7.46 49.55 9.36
C PRO A 224 -7.43 49.44 10.89
N VAL A 225 -6.70 50.40 11.46
CA VAL A 225 -7.01 51.17 12.68
C VAL A 225 -7.14 50.40 14.00
N ALA A 226 -6.08 50.52 14.81
CA ALA A 226 -6.24 50.82 16.23
C ALA A 226 -5.10 51.74 16.70
N LYS A 227 -5.34 53.06 16.62
CA LYS A 227 -4.57 54.02 17.41
C LYS A 227 -4.94 53.81 18.87
N LYS A 228 -3.99 53.39 19.70
CA LYS A 228 -4.01 53.69 21.14
C LYS A 228 -2.64 54.21 21.55
N HIS A 229 -2.55 55.54 21.67
CA HIS A 229 -1.54 56.19 22.49
C HIS A 229 -2.07 56.32 23.92
N LYS A 230 -1.14 56.10 24.86
CA LYS A 230 -1.28 56.03 26.32
C LYS A 230 -1.68 57.36 26.99
N VAL A 231 -2.40 57.20 28.12
CA VAL A 231 -2.23 57.87 29.43
C VAL A 231 -2.53 59.38 29.54
N ASN A 232 -3.65 59.70 30.18
CA ASN A 232 -3.71 60.17 31.58
C ASN A 232 -5.09 59.86 32.17
#